data_AF-A0A2S5CFL5-F1
#
_entry.id   AF-A0A2S5CFL5-F1
#
_cell.length_a   1.000
_cell.length_b   1.000
_cell.length_c   1.000
_cell.angle_alpha   90.00
_cell.angle_beta   90.00
_cell.angle_gamma   90.00
#
_symmetry.space_group_name_H-M   'P 1'
#
loop_
_entity.id
_entity.type
_entity.pdbx_description
1 polymer ?
#
loop_
_entity_poly.entity_id
_entity_poly.type
_entity_poly.pdbx_seq_one_letter_code
_entity_poly.pdbx_strand_id
1 'polypeptide(L)'
;MNKNLEVMTRNSICGYFVLRKPIYNFDLKEREFFRKEPPCIGCICYSGISRMPWFDLDDDEDYYSGTLPRESIELRNEIDEQYRDFSNIELLRDLDKTKRILAFSNRHQDRNEICVAFSETLAKQKGTFISDSAIQWLGVDVFFSGYGSILEQGIFAKPDLFPEFIIRLNMNGLFDLGSDFVSSYIDEYIEVSEAHNLEPYSGPIKTDNNLRWCPS
;
A
#
# COMPACT_ATOMS: atom_id res chain seq x y z
N MET A 1 -3.80 22.44 -17.97
CA MET A 1 -4.42 21.12 -17.70
C MET A 1 -5.94 21.31 -17.75
N ASN A 2 -6.68 20.41 -18.41
CA ASN A 2 -8.11 20.60 -18.71
C ASN A 2 -8.97 20.28 -17.47
N LYS A 3 -9.82 21.20 -16.99
CA LYS A 3 -10.59 21.05 -15.72
C LYS A 3 -11.46 19.79 -15.66
N ASN A 4 -11.90 19.27 -16.81
CA ASN A 4 -12.66 18.01 -16.86
C ASN A 4 -11.79 16.76 -16.65
N LEU A 5 -10.49 16.82 -16.94
CA LEU A 5 -9.53 15.76 -16.57
C LEU A 5 -9.24 15.75 -15.06
N GLU A 6 -9.22 16.91 -14.40
CA GLU A 6 -9.01 17.01 -12.94
C GLU A 6 -10.16 16.41 -12.13
N VAL A 7 -11.40 16.50 -12.62
CA VAL A 7 -12.58 15.96 -11.89
C VAL A 7 -12.72 14.45 -12.10
N MET A 8 -12.49 13.94 -13.31
CA MET A 8 -12.56 12.48 -13.58
C MET A 8 -11.39 11.70 -12.95
N THR A 9 -10.23 12.33 -12.75
CA THR A 9 -9.08 11.67 -12.09
C THR A 9 -9.22 11.57 -10.57
N ARG A 10 -10.00 12.45 -9.92
CA ARG A 10 -10.11 12.45 -8.45
C ARG A 10 -10.75 11.19 -7.88
N ASN A 11 -11.72 10.61 -8.58
CA ASN A 11 -12.46 9.44 -8.09
C ASN A 11 -12.16 8.14 -8.87
N SER A 12 -11.24 8.17 -9.83
CA SER A 12 -10.85 6.98 -10.58
C SER A 12 -9.85 6.16 -9.76
N ILE A 13 -10.17 4.89 -9.51
CA ILE A 13 -9.33 3.96 -8.74
C ILE A 13 -9.15 2.63 -9.47
N CYS A 14 -8.10 1.90 -9.10
CA CYS A 14 -7.87 0.52 -9.54
C CYS A 14 -8.59 -0.49 -8.63
N GLY A 15 -8.81 -0.14 -7.37
CA GLY A 15 -9.59 -0.92 -6.41
C GLY A 15 -9.35 -0.52 -4.96
N TYR A 16 -10.03 -1.25 -4.08
CA TYR A 16 -9.99 -1.14 -2.63
C TYR A 16 -9.20 -2.27 -2.01
N PHE A 17 -8.61 -2.03 -0.85
CA PHE A 17 -7.99 -3.07 -0.05
C PHE A 17 -7.99 -2.72 1.43
N VAL A 18 -7.96 -3.73 2.30
CA VAL A 18 -7.90 -3.52 3.75
C VAL A 18 -6.44 -3.61 4.19
N LEU A 19 -5.93 -2.54 4.79
CA LEU A 19 -4.59 -2.48 5.35
C LEU A 19 -4.65 -2.26 6.86
N ARG A 20 -3.63 -2.75 7.58
CA ARG A 20 -3.37 -2.25 8.94
C ARG A 20 -3.01 -0.76 8.90
N LYS A 21 -3.55 0.01 9.85
CA LYS A 21 -3.20 1.43 10.06
C LYS A 21 -1.68 1.56 10.28
N PRO A 22 -1.05 2.69 9.91
CA PRO A 22 0.42 2.82 9.91
C PRO A 22 1.08 2.45 11.25
N ILE A 23 0.49 2.88 12.36
CA ILE A 23 0.99 2.61 13.71
C ILE A 23 0.88 1.13 14.13
N TYR A 24 0.10 0.33 13.42
CA TYR A 24 -0.10 -1.10 13.66
C TYR A 24 0.56 -1.98 12.58
N ASN A 25 1.38 -1.40 11.70
CA ASN A 25 2.04 -2.13 10.62
C ASN A 25 3.27 -2.93 11.13
N PHE A 26 3.02 -3.87 12.03
CA PHE A 26 4.00 -4.75 12.64
C PHE A 26 3.33 -6.04 13.15
N ASP A 27 4.12 -7.09 13.40
CA ASP A 27 3.64 -8.38 13.90
C ASP A 27 4.16 -8.67 15.31
N LEU A 28 3.23 -8.84 16.26
CA LEU A 28 3.56 -9.20 17.64
C LEU A 28 4.03 -10.66 17.79
N LYS A 29 3.70 -11.54 16.83
CA LYS A 29 4.11 -12.94 16.85
C LYS A 29 5.55 -13.14 16.36
N GLU A 30 6.23 -12.06 15.95
CA GLU A 30 7.62 -12.04 15.47
C GLU A 30 7.93 -13.07 14.36
N ARG A 31 6.99 -13.32 13.44
CA ARG A 31 7.29 -14.15 12.26
C ARG A 31 8.38 -13.48 11.43
N GLU A 32 9.30 -14.28 10.91
CA GLU A 32 10.55 -13.83 10.27
C GLU A 32 10.35 -12.82 9.13
N PHE A 33 9.18 -12.82 8.49
CA PHE A 33 8.85 -11.95 7.36
C PHE A 33 8.29 -10.57 7.75
N PHE A 34 7.91 -10.37 9.01
CA PHE A 34 7.25 -9.14 9.45
C PHE A 34 8.11 -8.35 10.43
N ARG A 35 7.97 -7.01 10.37
CA ARG A 35 8.66 -6.10 11.28
C ARG A 35 8.09 -6.22 12.70
N LYS A 36 8.95 -6.04 13.70
CA LYS A 36 8.57 -5.99 15.11
C LYS A 36 7.97 -4.64 15.53
N GLU A 37 8.27 -3.59 14.76
CA GLU A 37 7.86 -2.21 15.02
C GLU A 37 7.35 -1.56 13.74
N PRO A 38 6.41 -0.60 13.83
CA PRO A 38 5.93 0.10 12.67
C PRO A 38 7.06 0.95 12.05
N PRO A 39 7.14 1.01 10.70
CA PRO A 39 8.13 1.84 10.02
C PRO A 39 7.82 3.33 10.24
N CYS A 40 8.48 3.94 11.24
CA CYS A 40 8.30 5.35 11.59
C CYS A 40 9.64 6.08 11.79
N ILE A 41 9.68 7.37 11.43
CA ILE A 41 10.78 8.30 11.69
C ILE A 41 10.21 9.45 12.51
N GLY A 42 10.60 9.52 13.79
CA GLY A 42 9.98 10.47 14.73
C GLY A 42 8.47 10.24 14.84
N CYS A 43 7.67 11.22 14.44
CA CYS A 43 6.20 11.13 14.45
C CYS A 43 5.57 10.75 13.10
N ILE A 44 6.38 10.53 12.06
CA ILE A 44 5.90 10.20 10.72
C ILE A 44 5.98 8.67 10.55
N CYS A 45 4.85 8.02 10.28
CA CYS A 45 4.80 6.60 10.00
C CYS A 45 4.43 6.37 8.54
N TYR A 46 5.06 5.37 7.93
CA TYR A 46 4.80 5.00 6.55
C TYR A 46 3.37 4.48 6.36
N SER A 47 2.62 5.15 5.49
CA SER A 47 1.21 4.84 5.19
C SER A 47 1.00 4.26 3.79
N GLY A 48 2.07 3.71 3.19
CA GLY A 48 2.06 3.17 1.82
C GLY A 48 1.40 1.78 1.65
N ILE A 49 1.69 1.06 0.54
CA ILE A 49 0.94 -0.17 0.13
C ILE A 49 1.63 -1.39 0.68
N SER A 50 2.93 -1.26 0.89
CA SER A 50 3.77 -2.24 1.57
C SER A 50 3.46 -2.25 3.08
N ARG A 51 2.18 -2.27 3.42
CA ARG A 51 1.64 -2.56 4.75
C ARG A 51 0.99 -3.92 4.66
N MET A 52 0.72 -4.55 5.79
CA MET A 52 0.09 -5.86 5.91
C MET A 52 -1.32 -5.90 5.28
N PRO A 53 -1.49 -6.28 4.00
CA PRO A 53 -2.77 -6.26 3.33
C PRO A 53 -3.54 -7.52 3.69
N TRP A 54 -4.85 -7.38 3.95
CA TRP A 54 -5.74 -8.51 4.28
C TRP A 54 -5.26 -9.35 5.46
N PHE A 55 -4.34 -8.82 6.25
CA PHE A 55 -3.60 -9.61 7.20
C PHE A 55 -4.49 -10.24 8.24
N ASP A 56 -5.41 -9.50 8.85
CA ASP A 56 -6.33 -10.09 9.84
C ASP A 56 -7.43 -10.97 9.19
N LEU A 57 -7.50 -11.05 7.85
CA LEU A 57 -8.31 -12.05 7.14
C LEU A 57 -7.51 -13.35 6.90
N ASP A 58 -6.22 -13.23 6.54
CA ASP A 58 -5.33 -14.34 6.19
C ASP A 58 -4.57 -14.94 7.38
N ASP A 59 -4.16 -14.11 8.32
CA ASP A 59 -3.31 -14.43 9.47
C ASP A 59 -4.09 -14.80 10.72
N ASP A 60 -5.39 -14.54 10.75
CA ASP A 60 -6.13 -15.02 11.90
C ASP A 60 -6.02 -16.54 11.97
N GLU A 61 -5.73 -17.02 13.17
CA GLU A 61 -5.79 -18.45 13.51
C GLU A 61 -7.07 -19.06 12.98
N ASP A 62 -8.12 -18.26 12.78
CA ASP A 62 -9.37 -18.65 12.16
C ASP A 62 -9.25 -19.31 10.78
N TYR A 63 -8.39 -18.84 9.89
CA TYR A 63 -8.25 -19.48 8.57
C TYR A 63 -7.56 -20.83 8.72
N TYR A 64 -6.42 -20.88 9.41
CA TYR A 64 -5.63 -22.10 9.59
C TYR A 64 -6.26 -23.10 10.57
N SER A 65 -7.09 -22.63 11.51
CA SER A 65 -7.85 -23.46 12.46
C SER A 65 -9.23 -23.86 11.93
N GLY A 66 -9.64 -23.32 10.77
CA GLY A 66 -10.91 -23.63 10.11
C GLY A 66 -12.15 -23.01 10.78
N THR A 67 -11.98 -21.99 11.62
CA THR A 67 -13.08 -21.23 12.25
C THR A 67 -13.48 -19.98 11.47
N LEU A 68 -12.80 -19.68 10.35
CA LEU A 68 -13.15 -18.55 9.49
C LEU A 68 -14.59 -18.73 8.96
N PRO A 69 -15.49 -17.73 9.14
CA PRO A 69 -16.84 -17.81 8.62
C PRO A 69 -16.86 -18.06 7.10
N ARG A 70 -17.83 -18.86 6.64
CA ARG A 70 -17.99 -19.19 5.20
C ARG A 70 -17.97 -17.96 4.29
N GLU A 71 -18.62 -16.90 4.73
CA GLU A 71 -18.67 -15.62 4.03
C GLU A 71 -17.28 -14.99 3.84
N SER A 72 -16.44 -15.04 4.87
CA SER A 72 -15.07 -14.54 4.81
C SER A 72 -14.19 -15.41 3.90
N ILE A 73 -14.40 -16.74 3.91
CA ILE A 73 -13.72 -17.67 2.98
C ILE A 73 -14.07 -17.34 1.53
N GLU A 74 -15.35 -17.11 1.24
CA GLU A 74 -15.81 -16.74 -0.11
C GLU A 74 -15.17 -15.42 -0.58
N LEU A 75 -15.09 -14.42 0.29
CA LEU A 75 -14.43 -13.14 0.01
C LEU A 75 -12.92 -13.30 -0.22
N ARG A 76 -12.24 -14.13 0.58
CA ARG A 76 -10.81 -14.45 0.42
C ARG A 76 -10.53 -15.12 -0.93
N ASN A 77 -11.33 -16.13 -1.29
CA ASN A 77 -11.18 -16.81 -2.58
C ASN A 77 -11.39 -15.84 -3.76
N GLU A 78 -12.31 -14.88 -3.64
CA GLU A 78 -12.50 -13.84 -4.66
C GLU A 78 -11.27 -12.93 -4.80
N ILE A 79 -10.59 -12.59 -3.69
CA ILE A 79 -9.32 -11.84 -3.71
C ILE A 79 -8.25 -12.66 -4.45
N ASP A 80 -8.07 -13.93 -4.06
CA ASP A 80 -7.08 -14.84 -4.66
C ASP A 80 -7.31 -15.04 -6.18
N GLU A 81 -8.57 -15.13 -6.60
CA GLU A 81 -8.92 -15.25 -8.02
C GLU A 81 -8.58 -13.99 -8.82
N GLN A 82 -8.78 -12.81 -8.23
CA GLN A 82 -8.42 -11.51 -8.83
C GLN A 82 -6.91 -11.22 -8.77
N TYR A 83 -6.16 -11.97 -7.96
CA TYR A 83 -4.72 -11.79 -7.74
C TYR A 83 -3.81 -12.41 -8.82
N ARG A 84 -4.35 -13.21 -9.77
CA ARG A 84 -3.54 -13.99 -10.73
C ARG A 84 -2.78 -13.16 -11.80
N ASP A 85 -2.48 -11.89 -11.54
CA ASP A 85 -1.68 -11.02 -12.40
C ASP A 85 -0.27 -10.75 -11.84
N PHE A 86 0.56 -10.03 -12.61
CA PHE A 86 1.96 -9.74 -12.27
C PHE A 86 2.14 -8.51 -11.34
N SER A 87 1.06 -7.92 -10.83
CA SER A 87 1.15 -6.69 -10.03
C SER A 87 1.61 -6.93 -8.60
N ASN A 88 1.40 -8.13 -8.07
CA ASN A 88 1.56 -8.46 -6.65
C ASN A 88 0.76 -7.53 -5.71
N ILE A 89 -0.32 -6.90 -6.20
CA ILE A 89 -1.21 -6.05 -5.40
C ILE A 89 -2.63 -6.61 -5.49
N GLU A 90 -3.17 -7.00 -4.34
CA GLU A 90 -4.50 -7.57 -4.18
C GLU A 90 -5.53 -6.45 -3.99
N LEU A 91 -6.45 -6.29 -4.93
CA LEU A 91 -7.47 -5.24 -4.93
C LEU A 91 -8.86 -5.84 -5.18
N LEU A 92 -9.86 -5.37 -4.43
CA LEU A 92 -11.28 -5.61 -4.69
C LEU A 92 -11.91 -4.42 -5.39
N ARG A 93 -12.89 -4.68 -6.26
CA ARG A 93 -13.66 -3.62 -6.94
C ARG A 93 -14.92 -3.19 -6.20
N ASP A 94 -15.40 -4.02 -5.27
CA ASP A 94 -16.65 -3.84 -4.54
C ASP A 94 -16.40 -3.31 -3.12
N LEU A 95 -16.81 -2.06 -2.87
CA LEU A 95 -16.60 -1.39 -1.60
C LEU A 95 -17.37 -2.05 -0.45
N ASP A 96 -18.58 -2.58 -0.69
CA ASP A 96 -19.39 -3.17 0.37
C ASP A 96 -18.82 -4.52 0.80
N LYS A 97 -18.24 -5.28 -0.14
CA LYS A 97 -17.40 -6.44 0.19
C LYS A 97 -16.17 -6.02 1.01
N THR A 98 -15.46 -4.98 0.60
CA THR A 98 -14.28 -4.49 1.36
C THR A 98 -14.68 -4.04 2.78
N LYS A 99 -15.83 -3.39 2.96
CA LYS A 99 -16.35 -3.03 4.29
C LYS A 99 -16.66 -4.24 5.16
N ARG A 100 -17.18 -5.32 4.59
CA ARG A 100 -17.43 -6.57 5.33
C ARG A 100 -16.12 -7.18 5.82
N ILE A 101 -15.08 -7.18 4.97
CA ILE A 101 -13.73 -7.61 5.36
C ILE A 101 -13.19 -6.71 6.47
N LEU A 102 -13.27 -5.39 6.31
CA LEU A 102 -12.82 -4.44 7.35
C LEU A 102 -13.54 -4.70 8.68
N ALA A 103 -14.86 -4.88 8.67
CA ALA A 103 -15.63 -5.16 9.88
C ALA A 103 -15.18 -6.47 10.55
N PHE A 104 -14.87 -7.51 9.76
CA PHE A 104 -14.30 -8.75 10.27
C PHE A 104 -12.88 -8.55 10.84
N SER A 105 -11.99 -7.89 10.11
CA SER A 105 -10.61 -7.60 10.54
C SER A 105 -10.55 -6.75 11.80
N ASN A 106 -11.52 -5.85 12.01
CA ASN A 106 -11.60 -4.99 13.18
C ASN A 106 -12.50 -5.54 14.31
N ARG A 107 -12.98 -6.79 14.24
CA ARG A 107 -13.92 -7.36 15.22
C ARG A 107 -13.38 -7.43 16.65
N HIS A 108 -12.05 -7.53 16.79
CA HIS A 108 -11.37 -7.58 18.08
C HIS A 108 -10.69 -6.27 18.44
N GLN A 109 -10.16 -5.55 17.45
CA GLN A 109 -9.53 -4.25 17.64
C GLN A 109 -9.55 -3.43 16.36
N ASP A 110 -9.79 -2.13 16.48
CA ASP A 110 -9.74 -1.18 15.37
C ASP A 110 -8.29 -0.88 14.92
N ARG A 111 -7.73 -1.82 14.15
CA ARG A 111 -6.34 -1.76 13.64
C ARG A 111 -6.23 -1.59 12.14
N ASN A 112 -7.34 -1.72 11.42
CA ASN A 112 -7.35 -1.72 9.96
C ASN A 112 -8.14 -0.54 9.41
N GLU A 113 -7.88 -0.22 8.15
CA GLU A 113 -8.53 0.81 7.37
C GLU A 113 -8.71 0.35 5.92
N ILE A 114 -9.69 0.92 5.22
CA ILE A 114 -9.83 0.72 3.78
C ILE A 114 -8.91 1.69 3.07
N CYS A 115 -8.08 1.19 2.18
CA CYS A 115 -7.31 1.99 1.26
C CYS A 115 -7.82 1.83 -0.17
N VAL A 116 -7.55 2.84 -0.99
CA VAL A 116 -7.63 2.70 -2.46
C VAL A 116 -6.26 2.91 -3.06
N ALA A 117 -6.06 2.38 -4.27
CA ALA A 117 -4.86 2.63 -5.04
C ALA A 117 -5.24 3.07 -6.46
N PHE A 118 -4.45 3.97 -7.00
CA PHE A 118 -4.42 4.26 -8.43
C PHE A 118 -2.98 4.40 -8.89
N SER A 119 -2.66 3.76 -10.01
CA SER A 119 -1.47 4.06 -10.81
C SER A 119 -1.75 3.70 -12.27
N GLU A 120 -0.99 4.27 -13.20
CA GLU A 120 -1.19 3.96 -14.62
C GLU A 120 -0.89 2.50 -14.95
N THR A 121 0.14 1.92 -14.33
CA THR A 121 0.45 0.50 -14.50
C THR A 121 -0.66 -0.39 -13.93
N LEU A 122 -1.15 -0.11 -12.71
CA LEU A 122 -2.29 -0.85 -12.15
C LEU A 122 -3.54 -0.69 -13.00
N ALA A 123 -3.81 0.51 -13.52
CA ALA A 123 -4.93 0.79 -14.41
C ALA A 123 -4.84 -0.04 -15.71
N LYS A 124 -3.64 -0.21 -16.28
CA LYS A 124 -3.43 -1.06 -17.47
C LYS A 124 -3.62 -2.54 -17.17
N GLN A 125 -3.26 -2.99 -15.97
CA GLN A 125 -3.32 -4.41 -15.58
C GLN A 125 -4.72 -4.83 -15.10
N LYS A 126 -5.35 -4.03 -14.24
CA LYS A 126 -6.60 -4.35 -13.54
C LYS A 126 -7.80 -3.52 -14.00
N GLY A 127 -7.57 -2.53 -14.87
CA GLY A 127 -8.58 -1.54 -15.23
C GLY A 127 -8.80 -0.50 -14.13
N THR A 128 -9.73 0.41 -14.38
CA THR A 128 -10.17 1.40 -13.40
C THR A 128 -11.69 1.43 -13.31
N PHE A 129 -12.20 2.10 -12.29
CA PHE A 129 -13.60 2.48 -12.17
C PHE A 129 -13.72 3.75 -11.33
N ILE A 130 -14.86 4.41 -11.43
CA ILE A 130 -15.17 5.59 -10.62
C ILE A 130 -15.76 5.12 -9.30
N SER A 131 -15.16 5.55 -8.18
CA SER A 131 -15.75 5.36 -6.86
C SER A 131 -16.90 6.35 -6.64
N ASP A 132 -18.00 5.85 -6.07
CA ASP A 132 -19.10 6.68 -5.58
C ASP A 132 -18.75 7.39 -4.27
N SER A 133 -17.67 6.99 -3.61
CA SER A 133 -17.18 7.60 -2.37
C SER A 133 -16.25 8.77 -2.65
N ALA A 134 -16.24 9.76 -1.76
CA ALA A 134 -15.27 10.85 -1.82
C ALA A 134 -13.87 10.32 -1.46
N ILE A 135 -12.91 10.55 -2.34
CA ILE A 135 -11.52 10.08 -2.18
C ILE A 135 -10.63 11.24 -1.77
N GLN A 136 -9.91 11.07 -0.66
CA GLN A 136 -8.82 11.94 -0.24
C GLN A 136 -7.48 11.27 -0.53
N TRP A 137 -6.73 11.83 -1.47
CA TRP A 137 -5.41 11.32 -1.83
C TRP A 137 -4.33 11.73 -0.80
N LEU A 138 -3.71 10.75 -0.13
CA LEU A 138 -2.76 10.95 0.98
C LEU A 138 -1.34 11.29 0.54
N GLY A 139 -0.95 10.89 -0.68
CA GLY A 139 0.40 11.05 -1.20
C GLY A 139 0.74 10.02 -2.27
N VAL A 140 2.01 10.02 -2.65
CA VAL A 140 2.63 9.12 -3.63
C VAL A 140 3.55 8.15 -2.91
N ASP A 141 3.32 6.87 -3.17
CA ASP A 141 4.22 5.78 -2.79
C ASP A 141 5.04 5.31 -4.00
N VAL A 142 6.22 4.74 -3.77
CA VAL A 142 7.09 4.24 -4.85
C VAL A 142 7.27 2.75 -4.68
N PHE A 143 6.67 1.98 -5.59
CA PHE A 143 6.53 0.53 -5.47
C PHE A 143 7.17 -0.20 -6.63
N PHE A 144 7.93 -1.26 -6.31
CA PHE A 144 8.47 -2.19 -7.28
C PHE A 144 7.81 -3.55 -7.13
N SER A 145 7.28 -4.07 -8.23
CA SER A 145 6.71 -5.42 -8.25
C SER A 145 7.77 -6.44 -7.83
N GLY A 146 7.44 -7.24 -6.82
CA GLY A 146 8.32 -8.25 -6.23
C GLY A 146 9.10 -7.79 -5.01
N TYR A 147 9.29 -6.48 -4.82
CA TYR A 147 10.12 -5.92 -3.73
C TYR A 147 9.34 -5.03 -2.75
N GLY A 148 8.13 -4.60 -3.11
CA GLY A 148 7.32 -3.74 -2.25
C GLY A 148 7.62 -2.26 -2.44
N SER A 149 7.39 -1.46 -1.39
CA SER A 149 7.66 -0.02 -1.43
C SER A 149 9.12 0.27 -1.12
N ILE A 150 9.78 0.99 -2.01
CA ILE A 150 11.14 1.46 -1.76
C ILE A 150 11.19 2.65 -0.82
N LEU A 151 10.08 3.34 -0.52
CA LEU A 151 10.06 4.30 0.59
C LEU A 151 10.25 3.55 1.91
N GLU A 152 9.50 2.46 2.08
CA GLU A 152 9.56 1.62 3.27
C GLU A 152 10.94 0.94 3.42
N GLN A 153 11.49 0.40 2.33
CA GLN A 153 12.79 -0.29 2.33
C GLN A 153 14.00 0.66 2.35
N GLY A 154 13.84 1.87 1.82
CA GLY A 154 14.87 2.90 1.80
C GLY A 154 14.75 3.80 3.02
N ILE A 155 14.00 4.89 2.88
CA ILE A 155 13.87 5.95 3.89
C ILE A 155 13.54 5.40 5.28
N PHE A 156 12.55 4.52 5.42
CA PHE A 156 12.13 4.05 6.75
C PHE A 156 13.02 2.96 7.34
N ALA A 157 13.68 2.13 6.51
CA ALA A 157 14.57 1.09 7.01
C ALA A 157 16.01 1.60 7.22
N LYS A 158 16.45 2.58 6.43
CA LYS A 158 17.81 3.15 6.40
C LYS A 158 17.76 4.68 6.24
N PRO A 159 17.18 5.42 7.19
CA PRO A 159 17.00 6.87 7.08
C PRO A 159 18.32 7.63 6.85
N ASP A 160 19.42 7.16 7.43
CA ASP A 160 20.74 7.77 7.31
C ASP A 160 21.29 7.78 5.87
N LEU A 161 20.79 6.91 5.00
CA LEU A 161 21.18 6.85 3.59
C LEU A 161 20.37 7.82 2.71
N PHE A 162 19.20 8.28 3.18
CA PHE A 162 18.28 9.12 2.40
C PHE A 162 17.86 10.39 3.17
N PRO A 163 18.78 11.12 3.82
CA PRO A 163 18.42 12.23 4.71
C PRO A 163 17.69 13.38 3.98
N GLU A 164 18.04 13.62 2.71
CA GLU A 164 17.41 14.68 1.91
C GLU A 164 15.96 14.38 1.52
N PHE A 165 15.57 13.10 1.48
CA PHE A 165 14.20 12.69 1.16
C PHE A 165 13.30 12.60 2.38
N ILE A 166 13.87 12.41 3.59
CA ILE A 166 13.07 12.43 4.83
C ILE A 166 12.32 13.74 4.97
N ILE A 167 12.98 14.88 4.70
CA ILE A 167 12.37 16.21 4.79
C ILE A 167 11.31 16.47 3.70
N ARG A 168 11.19 15.57 2.72
CA ARG A 168 10.22 15.63 1.62
C ARG A 168 9.01 14.73 1.83
N LEU A 169 9.00 13.93 2.90
CA LEU A 169 7.83 13.16 3.29
C LEU A 169 6.78 14.09 3.89
N ASN A 170 5.51 13.84 3.54
CA ASN A 170 4.38 14.45 4.21
C ASN A 170 4.05 13.70 5.52
N MET A 171 3.02 14.16 6.23
CA MET A 171 2.63 13.59 7.53
C MET A 171 2.21 12.12 7.48
N ASN A 172 1.93 11.57 6.30
CA ASN A 172 1.59 10.16 6.09
C ASN A 172 2.80 9.30 5.72
N GLY A 173 4.01 9.86 5.73
CA GLY A 173 5.21 9.13 5.34
C GLY A 173 5.25 8.80 3.85
N LEU A 174 4.64 9.66 3.02
CA LEU A 174 4.58 9.55 1.57
C LEU A 174 5.10 10.83 0.93
N PHE A 175 5.39 10.79 -0.37
CA PHE A 175 5.68 12.01 -1.13
C PHE A 175 4.40 12.76 -1.48
N ASP A 176 4.47 14.08 -1.66
CA ASP A 176 3.30 14.86 -2.06
C ASP A 176 2.89 14.62 -3.52
N LEU A 177 1.62 14.85 -3.83
CA LEU A 177 1.08 14.72 -5.17
C LEU A 177 1.75 15.72 -6.13
N GLY A 178 2.24 15.22 -7.26
CA GLY A 178 2.94 16.05 -8.23
C GLY A 178 4.35 16.46 -7.82
N SER A 179 4.90 15.83 -6.78
CA SER A 179 6.31 15.94 -6.42
C SER A 179 7.23 15.63 -7.62
N ASP A 180 8.21 16.50 -7.83
CA ASP A 180 9.26 16.35 -8.85
C ASP A 180 10.44 15.49 -8.38
N PHE A 181 10.59 15.28 -7.07
CA PHE A 181 11.69 14.53 -6.47
C PHE A 181 11.48 13.01 -6.47
N VAL A 182 10.33 12.50 -6.92
CA VAL A 182 10.08 11.04 -7.03
C VAL A 182 11.11 10.37 -7.93
N SER A 183 11.42 10.95 -9.08
CA SER A 183 12.42 10.41 -10.01
C SER A 183 13.82 10.42 -9.40
N SER A 184 14.22 11.54 -8.78
CA SER A 184 15.51 11.65 -8.10
C SER A 184 15.66 10.66 -6.96
N TYR A 185 14.60 10.39 -6.20
CA TYR A 185 14.62 9.38 -5.15
C TYR A 185 14.87 7.98 -5.71
N ILE A 186 14.22 7.65 -6.82
CA ILE A 186 14.40 6.33 -7.46
C ILE A 186 15.83 6.16 -7.94
N ASP A 187 16.39 7.17 -8.61
CA ASP A 187 17.76 7.11 -9.12
C ASP A 187 18.76 6.92 -7.97
N GLU A 188 18.62 7.69 -6.88
CA GLU A 188 19.49 7.55 -5.70
C GLU A 188 19.30 6.21 -4.99
N TYR A 189 18.06 5.72 -4.85
CA TYR A 189 17.80 4.40 -4.26
C TYR A 189 18.53 3.30 -5.05
N ILE A 190 18.50 3.37 -6.38
CA ILE A 190 19.18 2.40 -7.25
C ILE A 190 20.69 2.45 -7.03
N GLU A 191 21.30 3.64 -7.07
CA GLU A 191 22.73 3.82 -6.85
C GLU A 191 23.19 3.31 -5.48
N VAL A 192 22.42 3.60 -4.43
CA VAL A 192 22.74 3.23 -3.04
C VAL A 192 22.48 1.73 -2.80
N SER A 193 21.52 1.12 -3.51
CA SER A 193 21.09 -0.26 -3.23
C SER A 193 22.19 -1.30 -3.39
N GLU A 194 23.01 -1.16 -4.44
CA GLU A 194 24.12 -2.06 -4.72
C GLU A 194 25.22 -1.96 -3.66
N ALA A 195 25.45 -0.76 -3.12
CA ALA A 195 26.55 -0.48 -2.19
C ALA A 195 26.23 -0.83 -0.73
N HIS A 196 24.95 -0.90 -0.36
CA HIS A 196 24.52 -0.95 1.05
C HIS A 196 23.66 -2.16 1.44
N ASN A 197 23.66 -3.22 0.61
CA ASN A 197 22.81 -4.41 0.81
C ASN A 197 21.32 -4.05 0.97
N LEU A 198 20.84 -3.06 0.21
CA LEU A 198 19.39 -2.95 0.00
C LEU A 198 18.99 -4.00 -1.04
N GLU A 199 17.69 -4.25 -1.16
CA GLU A 199 17.17 -5.13 -2.22
C GLU A 199 17.62 -4.62 -3.61
N PRO A 200 18.40 -5.41 -4.35
CA PRO A 200 19.03 -4.97 -5.59
C PRO A 200 17.99 -4.77 -6.68
N TYR A 201 18.05 -3.61 -7.34
CA TYR A 201 17.17 -3.29 -8.43
C TYR A 201 17.74 -3.76 -9.78
N SER A 202 17.00 -4.57 -10.54
CA SER A 202 17.42 -5.06 -11.87
C SER A 202 16.35 -4.91 -12.97
N GLY A 203 15.26 -4.20 -12.69
CA GLY A 203 14.11 -4.05 -13.61
C GLY A 203 14.10 -2.74 -14.43
N PRO A 204 13.13 -2.55 -15.35
CA PRO A 204 12.88 -1.26 -16.00
C PRO A 204 12.16 -0.30 -15.04
N ILE A 205 12.73 0.90 -14.79
CA ILE A 205 12.15 1.88 -13.85
C ILE A 205 10.81 2.33 -14.39
N LYS A 206 9.74 2.08 -13.64
CA LYS A 206 8.43 2.66 -13.90
C LYS A 206 8.12 3.64 -12.77
N THR A 207 8.24 4.92 -13.07
CA THR A 207 7.72 6.00 -12.22
C THR A 207 6.20 5.94 -12.29
N ASP A 208 5.58 5.21 -11.38
CA ASP A 208 4.14 5.12 -11.28
C ASP A 208 3.67 5.95 -10.09
N ASN A 209 2.91 7.01 -10.37
CA ASN A 209 2.27 7.85 -9.36
C ASN A 209 1.22 7.01 -8.60
N ASN A 210 1.59 6.42 -7.46
CA ASN A 210 0.68 5.61 -6.65
C ASN A 210 -0.12 6.52 -5.70
N LEU A 211 -1.35 6.83 -6.07
CA LEU A 211 -2.27 7.63 -5.24
C LEU A 211 -3.01 6.72 -4.23
N ARG A 212 -3.22 7.17 -2.97
CA ARG A 212 -3.99 6.43 -1.91
C ARG A 212 -5.07 7.20 -1.14
N TRP A 213 -6.07 6.51 -0.58
CA TRP A 213 -7.05 7.06 0.40
C TRP A 213 -7.10 6.25 1.69
N CYS A 214 -7.60 6.86 2.77
CA CYS A 214 -8.03 6.23 4.02
C CYS A 214 -9.35 6.88 4.49
N PRO A 215 -10.38 6.13 4.91
CA PRO A 215 -11.55 6.72 5.57
C PRO A 215 -11.15 7.24 6.96
N SER A 216 -11.59 8.46 7.26
CA SER A 216 -11.75 8.95 8.63
C SER A 216 -12.88 8.22 9.35
#